data_AF-A0A2E1MJZ9-F1
#
_entry.id   AF-A0A2E1MJZ9-F1
#
_cell.length_a   1.000
_cell.length_b   1.000
_cell.length_c   1.000
_cell.angle_alpha   90.00
_cell.angle_beta   90.00
_cell.angle_gamma   90.00
#
_symmetry.space_group_name_H-M   'P 1'
#
loop_
_entity.id
_entity.type
_entity.pdbx_description
1 polymer ?
#
loop_
_entity_poly.entity_id
_entity_poly.type
_entity_poly.pdbx_seq_one_letter_code
_entity_poly.pdbx_strand_id
1 'polypeptide(L)'
;MMNMIRYALCMGTCELCGNEKVSTRKTRTLSTIVDCCNRCLLSLGLEPINDGSNFNKETYIKKNKQKIIKTSLIGTEIEELIPNFHVKIREERENRGWSIEELAKKVNERVKILQKMENGNRVTDTTIKKISKALNIKLYSTIMPQNDRVIKSKENKEMTMADANISQIDNRTNHKNIKKKKRKLGVSRSGGRKRKKE
;
A
#
# COMPACT_ATOMS: atom_id res chain seq x y z
N MET A 1 21.80 2.92 49.46
CA MET A 1 20.54 3.30 50.15
C MET A 1 19.88 4.43 49.37
N MET A 2 18.56 4.34 49.22
CA MET A 2 17.62 5.30 48.61
C MET A 2 17.74 5.56 47.10
N ASN A 3 17.15 4.65 46.30
CA ASN A 3 16.63 5.03 44.99
C ASN A 3 15.41 5.93 45.19
N MET A 4 15.64 7.24 45.06
CA MET A 4 14.59 8.25 44.94
C MET A 4 13.85 8.05 43.61
N ILE A 5 12.83 7.19 43.64
CA ILE A 5 11.87 7.03 42.56
C ILE A 5 11.18 8.39 42.39
N ARG A 6 11.46 9.07 41.27
CA ARG A 6 10.80 10.32 40.90
C ARG A 6 9.31 10.05 40.72
N TYR A 7 8.52 10.36 41.76
CA TYR A 7 7.07 10.27 41.71
C TYR A 7 6.52 11.40 40.84
N ALA A 8 6.24 11.10 39.58
CA ALA A 8 5.41 11.95 38.75
C ALA A 8 4.01 12.00 39.38
N LEU A 9 3.72 13.09 40.10
CA LEU A 9 2.42 13.36 40.70
C LEU A 9 1.44 13.79 39.60
N CYS A 10 1.02 12.84 38.76
CA CYS A 10 -0.22 13.02 38.00
C CYS A 10 -1.39 12.96 39.00
N MET A 11 -1.99 14.12 39.26
CA MET A 11 -3.22 14.21 40.04
C MET A 11 -4.39 13.83 39.13
N GLY A 12 -4.97 12.65 39.37
CA GLY A 12 -6.09 12.10 38.61
C GLY A 12 -7.26 11.71 39.50
N THR A 13 -8.28 11.09 38.90
CA THR A 13 -9.43 10.49 39.57
C THR A 13 -9.18 9.01 39.81
N CYS A 14 -9.46 8.51 41.00
CA CYS A 14 -9.35 7.07 41.29
C CYS A 14 -10.60 6.33 40.81
N GLU A 15 -10.45 5.40 39.86
CA GLU A 15 -11.57 4.61 39.31
C GLU A 15 -12.16 3.59 40.30
N LEU A 16 -11.45 3.30 41.41
CA LEU A 16 -11.92 2.35 42.43
C LEU A 16 -12.66 3.01 43.60
N CYS A 17 -12.34 4.25 43.95
CA CYS A 17 -12.97 4.95 45.08
C CYS A 17 -13.59 6.31 44.73
N GLY A 18 -13.51 6.73 43.47
CA GLY A 18 -14.08 7.99 42.99
C GLY A 18 -13.39 9.26 43.50
N ASN A 19 -12.28 9.13 44.25
CA ASN A 19 -11.62 10.29 44.83
C ASN A 19 -10.89 11.08 43.75
N GLU A 20 -11.17 12.37 43.64
CA GLU A 20 -10.54 13.26 42.69
C GLU A 20 -9.24 13.86 43.25
N LYS A 21 -8.38 14.37 42.36
CA LYS A 21 -7.13 15.09 42.71
C LYS A 21 -6.14 14.25 43.55
N VAL A 22 -6.07 12.95 43.31
CA VAL A 22 -5.16 12.04 44.01
C VAL A 22 -4.10 11.49 43.06
N SER A 23 -2.94 11.12 43.59
CA SER A 23 -1.91 10.45 42.79
C SER A 23 -2.41 9.07 42.35
N THR A 24 -2.62 8.88 41.05
CA THR A 24 -3.08 7.62 40.48
C THR A 24 -1.94 6.81 39.87
N ARG A 25 -2.06 5.48 39.91
CA ARG A 25 -1.18 4.52 39.22
C ARG A 25 -2.03 3.55 38.43
N LYS A 26 -1.55 3.17 37.25
CA LYS A 26 -2.14 2.14 36.41
C LYS A 26 -1.94 0.77 37.04
N THR A 27 -3.03 0.05 37.24
CA THR A 27 -3.02 -1.33 37.75
C THR A 27 -3.94 -2.18 36.90
N ARG A 28 -3.72 -3.50 36.90
CA ARG A 28 -4.63 -4.46 36.30
C ARG A 28 -5.48 -5.09 37.39
N THR A 29 -6.80 -4.90 37.32
CA THR A 29 -7.77 -5.73 38.04
C THR A 29 -8.13 -6.95 37.17
N LEU A 30 -9.01 -7.83 37.64
CA LEU A 30 -9.31 -9.14 37.00
C LEU A 30 -9.41 -9.10 35.47
N SER A 31 -10.06 -8.08 34.89
CA SER A 31 -10.30 -7.99 33.44
C SER A 31 -9.93 -6.64 32.81
N THR A 32 -9.59 -5.62 33.59
CA THR A 32 -9.42 -4.25 33.07
C THR A 32 -8.21 -3.54 33.68
N ILE A 33 -7.67 -2.58 32.94
CA ILE A 33 -6.60 -1.69 33.42
C ILE A 33 -7.27 -0.42 33.91
N VAL A 34 -7.01 -0.06 35.16
CA VAL A 34 -7.67 1.07 35.85
C VAL A 34 -6.63 1.94 36.55
N ASP A 35 -6.94 3.23 36.68
CA ASP A 35 -6.12 4.20 37.41
C ASP A 35 -6.58 4.29 38.87
N CYS A 36 -5.70 3.90 39.79
CA CYS A 36 -6.03 3.75 41.21
C CYS A 36 -5.14 4.60 42.10
N CYS A 37 -5.69 5.15 43.19
CA CYS A 37 -4.87 5.84 44.19
C CYS A 37 -4.02 4.86 45.02
N ASN A 38 -2.95 5.34 45.63
CA ASN A 38 -2.06 4.50 46.45
C ASN A 38 -2.78 3.79 47.61
N ARG A 39 -3.88 4.37 48.13
CA ARG A 39 -4.68 3.73 49.19
C ARG A 39 -5.41 2.49 48.69
N CYS A 40 -6.09 2.59 47.54
CA CYS A 40 -6.80 1.47 46.92
C CYS A 40 -5.82 0.40 46.43
N LEU A 41 -4.67 0.81 45.89
CA LEU A 41 -3.58 -0.10 45.50
C LEU A 41 -3.15 -1.01 46.66
N LEU A 42 -2.87 -0.42 47.82
CA LEU A 42 -2.41 -1.14 49.01
C LEU A 42 -3.53 -1.97 49.65
N SER A 43 -4.74 -1.41 49.78
CA SER A 43 -5.87 -2.08 50.41
C SER A 43 -6.34 -3.32 49.63
N LEU A 44 -6.15 -3.32 48.30
CA LEU A 44 -6.55 -4.43 47.43
C LEU A 44 -5.37 -5.31 47.00
N GLY A 45 -4.15 -5.01 47.47
CA GLY A 45 -2.95 -5.80 47.16
C GLY A 45 -2.62 -5.88 45.66
N LEU A 46 -2.91 -4.84 44.88
CA LEU A 46 -2.66 -4.82 43.44
C LEU A 46 -1.24 -4.33 43.12
N GLU A 47 -0.63 -4.90 42.08
CA GLU A 47 0.70 -4.46 41.62
C GLU A 47 0.59 -3.36 40.54
N PRO A 48 1.37 -2.27 40.65
CA PRO A 48 1.38 -1.21 39.65
C PRO A 48 2.12 -1.65 38.38
N ILE A 49 1.52 -1.35 37.22
CA ILE A 49 2.17 -1.56 35.93
C ILE A 49 3.16 -0.42 35.71
N ASN A 50 4.43 -0.67 35.98
CA ASN A 50 5.49 0.23 35.59
C ASN A 50 5.74 0.06 34.09
N ASP A 51 5.15 0.93 33.26
CA ASP A 51 5.60 1.17 31.89
C ASP A 51 6.95 1.92 31.94
N GLY A 52 7.95 1.25 32.52
CA GLY A 52 9.32 1.71 32.63
C GLY A 52 9.99 1.59 31.27
N SER A 53 9.56 2.42 30.32
CA SER A 53 10.30 2.58 29.09
C SER A 53 11.51 3.47 29.37
N ASN A 54 12.62 2.84 29.77
CA ASN A 54 13.95 3.42 29.61
C ASN A 54 14.23 3.53 28.09
N PHE A 55 13.61 4.49 27.43
CA PHE A 55 13.99 4.93 26.09
C PHE A 55 14.97 6.09 26.19
N ASN A 56 16.17 5.83 26.72
CA ASN A 56 17.34 6.59 26.29
C ASN A 56 17.73 6.06 24.91
N LYS A 57 16.98 6.47 23.87
CA LYS A 57 17.46 6.41 22.49
C LYS A 57 17.90 7.81 22.14
N GLU A 58 19.17 8.08 22.42
CA GLU A 58 19.91 9.14 21.74
C GLU A 58 19.67 8.97 20.23
N THR A 59 19.01 9.96 19.65
CA THR A 59 18.69 10.00 18.23
C THR A 59 19.97 10.26 17.43
N TYR A 60 20.76 9.22 17.20
CA TYR A 60 21.67 9.21 16.08
C TYR A 60 20.84 8.92 14.83
N ILE A 61 20.52 9.96 14.06
CA ILE A 61 19.86 9.85 12.75
C ILE A 61 20.84 9.17 11.78
N LYS A 62 20.95 7.84 11.87
CA LYS A 62 21.41 7.03 10.74
C LYS A 62 20.25 7.01 9.76
N LYS A 63 20.49 7.57 8.57
CA LYS A 63 19.66 7.36 7.37
C LYS A 63 19.59 5.85 7.12
N ASN A 64 18.62 5.20 7.76
CA ASN A 64 18.30 3.81 7.50
C ASN A 64 17.72 3.78 6.10
N LYS A 65 18.55 3.35 5.13
CA LYS A 65 18.04 2.74 3.90
C LYS A 65 17.17 1.59 4.38
N GLN A 66 15.85 1.81 4.40
CA GLN A 66 14.90 0.76 4.71
C GLN A 66 15.14 -0.34 3.68
N LYS A 67 15.83 -1.41 4.09
CA LYS A 67 15.79 -2.68 3.38
C LYS A 67 14.33 -3.07 3.43
N ILE A 68 13.63 -2.83 2.33
CA ILE A 68 12.33 -3.43 2.07
C ILE A 68 12.55 -4.92 2.24
N ILE A 69 12.06 -5.46 3.36
CA ILE A 69 12.03 -6.90 3.59
C ILE A 69 11.07 -7.41 2.52
N LYS A 70 11.65 -7.91 1.43
CA LYS A 70 10.93 -8.64 0.40
C LYS A 70 10.48 -9.94 1.07
N THR A 71 9.34 -9.93 1.75
CA THR A 71 8.56 -11.14 1.91
C THR A 71 8.06 -11.50 0.52
N SER A 72 8.93 -12.16 -0.25
CA SER A 72 8.59 -12.74 -1.54
C SER A 72 7.42 -13.68 -1.31
N LEU A 73 6.24 -13.26 -1.76
CA LEU A 73 5.14 -14.17 -2.02
C LEU A 73 5.67 -15.19 -3.03
N ILE A 74 6.01 -16.37 -2.56
CA ILE A 74 6.47 -17.49 -3.37
C ILE A 74 5.41 -17.74 -4.45
N GLY A 75 5.80 -17.54 -5.72
CA GLY A 75 4.94 -17.80 -6.89
C GLY A 75 4.45 -16.60 -7.69
N THR A 76 4.89 -15.36 -7.39
CA THR A 76 4.53 -14.17 -8.19
C THR A 76 5.73 -13.44 -8.77
N GLU A 77 6.72 -14.18 -9.25
CA GLU A 77 7.73 -13.62 -10.16
C GLU A 77 7.09 -13.52 -11.56
N ILE A 78 6.16 -12.58 -11.70
CA ILE A 78 5.57 -12.26 -13.01
C ILE A 78 6.65 -11.45 -13.74
N GLU A 79 7.34 -12.11 -14.66
CA GLU A 79 8.27 -11.46 -15.58
C GLU A 79 7.49 -10.86 -16.74
N GLU A 80 7.62 -9.54 -16.93
CA GLU A 80 7.00 -8.82 -18.04
C GLU A 80 8.03 -8.38 -19.07
N LEU A 81 7.57 -8.18 -20.30
CA LEU A 81 8.41 -7.66 -21.37
C LEU A 81 8.75 -6.19 -21.08
N ILE A 82 10.04 -5.84 -21.15
CA ILE A 82 10.51 -4.49 -20.87
C ILE A 82 9.91 -3.50 -21.89
N PRO A 83 9.47 -2.29 -21.47
CA PRO A 83 9.11 -1.23 -22.40
C PRO A 83 10.30 -0.90 -23.33
N ASN A 84 10.02 -0.56 -24.59
CA ASN A 84 11.06 -0.27 -25.59
C ASN A 84 12.01 -1.46 -25.92
N PHE A 85 11.53 -2.70 -25.77
CA PHE A 85 12.27 -3.90 -26.18
C PHE A 85 12.77 -3.86 -27.64
N HIS A 86 12.03 -3.22 -28.53
CA HIS A 86 12.36 -3.14 -29.96
C HIS A 86 13.62 -2.32 -30.23
N VAL A 87 13.87 -1.25 -29.44
CA VAL A 87 15.08 -0.43 -29.53
C VAL A 87 16.29 -1.26 -29.13
N LYS A 88 16.21 -1.97 -28.00
CA LYS A 88 17.28 -2.87 -27.54
C LYS A 88 17.64 -3.95 -28.56
N ILE A 89 16.64 -4.53 -29.23
CA ILE A 89 16.88 -5.54 -30.28
C ILE A 89 17.62 -4.91 -31.45
N ARG A 90 17.24 -3.70 -31.87
CA ARG A 90 17.88 -2.99 -32.98
C ARG A 90 19.33 -2.62 -32.66
N GLU A 91 19.57 -2.04 -31.49
CA GLU A 91 20.92 -1.68 -31.03
C GLU A 91 21.84 -2.89 -31.01
N GLU A 92 21.38 -4.01 -30.44
CA GLU A 92 22.18 -5.22 -30.34
C GLU A 92 22.39 -5.92 -31.70
N ARG A 93 21.44 -5.78 -32.61
CA ARG A 93 21.60 -6.24 -34.00
C ARG A 93 22.68 -5.40 -34.70
N GLU A 94 22.64 -4.08 -34.56
CA GLU A 94 23.60 -3.15 -35.16
C GLU A 94 25.00 -3.29 -34.57
N ASN A 95 25.12 -3.47 -33.25
CA ASN A 95 26.39 -3.73 -32.57
C ASN A 95 27.08 -5.00 -33.08
N ARG A 96 26.29 -5.99 -33.54
CA ARG A 96 26.79 -7.24 -34.12
C ARG A 96 26.96 -7.18 -35.64
N GLY A 97 26.52 -6.09 -36.27
CA GLY A 97 26.55 -5.93 -37.72
C GLY A 97 25.64 -6.90 -38.48
N TRP A 98 24.58 -7.44 -37.85
CA TRP A 98 23.71 -8.41 -38.52
C TRP A 98 22.62 -7.73 -39.34
N SER A 99 22.38 -8.24 -40.54
CA SER A 99 21.16 -7.90 -41.27
C SER A 99 19.93 -8.56 -40.61
N ILE A 100 18.74 -8.01 -40.86
CA ILE A 100 17.49 -8.61 -40.35
C ILE A 100 17.31 -10.04 -40.86
N GLU A 101 17.77 -10.32 -42.08
CA GLU A 101 17.75 -11.65 -42.68
C GLU A 101 18.71 -12.63 -42.00
N GLU A 102 19.90 -12.19 -41.63
CA GLU A 102 20.86 -13.01 -40.87
C GLU A 102 20.35 -13.34 -39.47
N LEU A 103 19.76 -12.37 -38.78
CA LEU A 103 19.13 -12.59 -37.48
C LEU A 103 17.96 -13.59 -37.62
N ALA A 104 17.16 -13.46 -38.68
CA ALA A 104 16.06 -14.38 -38.98
C ALA A 104 16.57 -15.83 -39.19
N LYS A 105 17.66 -15.99 -39.94
CA LYS A 105 18.32 -17.30 -40.17
C LYS A 105 18.86 -17.90 -38.86
N LYS A 106 19.46 -17.10 -37.98
CA LYS A 106 19.97 -17.61 -36.68
C LYS A 106 18.87 -18.03 -35.72
N VAL A 107 17.74 -17.33 -35.75
CA VAL A 107 16.59 -17.56 -34.85
C VAL A 107 15.63 -18.63 -35.41
N ASN A 108 15.81 -19.04 -36.68
CA ASN A 108 14.88 -19.88 -37.43
C ASN A 108 13.45 -19.32 -37.44
N GLU A 109 13.32 -18.02 -37.76
CA GLU A 109 12.04 -17.31 -37.85
C GLU A 109 11.91 -16.54 -39.17
N ARG A 110 10.68 -16.17 -39.54
CA ARG A 110 10.44 -15.43 -40.79
C ARG A 110 10.89 -13.97 -40.66
N VAL A 111 11.50 -13.42 -41.71
CA VAL A 111 11.97 -12.00 -41.77
C VAL A 111 10.85 -11.01 -41.41
N LYS A 112 9.63 -11.22 -41.92
CA LYS A 112 8.47 -10.36 -41.62
C LYS A 112 8.11 -10.32 -40.13
N ILE A 113 8.38 -11.40 -39.38
CA ILE A 113 8.12 -11.46 -37.93
C ILE A 113 9.14 -10.60 -37.18
N LEU A 114 10.42 -10.68 -37.56
CA LEU A 114 11.47 -9.84 -36.97
C LEU A 114 11.26 -8.35 -37.28
N GLN A 115 10.88 -8.02 -38.51
CA GLN A 115 10.53 -6.64 -38.88
C GLN A 115 9.39 -6.09 -38.02
N LYS A 116 8.33 -6.88 -37.77
CA LYS A 116 7.24 -6.49 -36.87
C LYS A 116 7.76 -6.25 -35.44
N MET A 117 8.66 -7.09 -34.96
CA MET A 117 9.26 -6.93 -33.63
C MET A 117 10.14 -5.68 -33.52
N GLU A 118 10.99 -5.40 -34.50
CA GLU A 118 11.82 -4.18 -34.53
C GLU A 118 11.00 -2.89 -34.68
N ASN A 119 9.79 -2.99 -35.22
CA ASN A 119 8.82 -1.89 -35.29
C ASN A 119 8.02 -1.70 -33.99
N GLY A 120 8.26 -2.51 -32.96
CA GLY A 120 7.58 -2.41 -31.67
C GLY A 120 6.31 -3.24 -31.53
N ASN A 121 5.90 -3.99 -32.56
CA ASN A 121 4.74 -4.88 -32.44
C ASN A 121 5.12 -6.12 -31.64
N ARG A 122 4.33 -6.41 -30.60
CA ARG A 122 4.50 -7.63 -29.81
C ARG A 122 3.99 -8.84 -30.60
N VAL A 123 4.87 -9.80 -30.82
CA VAL A 123 4.57 -11.09 -31.46
C VAL A 123 4.48 -12.18 -30.37
N THR A 124 4.58 -13.45 -30.75
CA THR A 124 4.50 -14.59 -29.83
C THR A 124 5.65 -14.59 -28.83
N ASP A 125 5.38 -15.00 -27.59
CA ASP A 125 6.40 -15.04 -26.55
C ASP A 125 7.53 -16.04 -26.85
N THR A 126 7.23 -17.07 -27.64
CA THR A 126 8.20 -18.05 -28.12
C THR A 126 9.27 -17.41 -29.00
N THR A 127 8.91 -16.52 -29.93
CA THR A 127 9.88 -15.86 -30.82
C THR A 127 10.74 -14.88 -30.03
N ILE A 128 10.14 -14.17 -29.08
CA ILE A 128 10.84 -13.22 -28.20
C ILE A 128 11.87 -13.94 -27.35
N LYS A 129 11.54 -15.11 -26.79
CA LYS A 129 12.48 -15.96 -26.04
C LYS A 129 13.61 -16.51 -26.92
N LYS A 130 13.36 -16.80 -28.20
CA LYS A 130 14.42 -17.23 -29.12
C LYS A 130 15.38 -16.08 -29.45
N ILE A 131 14.84 -14.88 -29.70
CA ILE A 131 15.63 -13.68 -30.00
C ILE A 131 16.47 -13.26 -28.79
N SER A 132 15.88 -13.29 -27.59
CA SER A 132 16.62 -13.01 -26.35
C SER A 132 17.81 -13.95 -26.16
N LYS A 133 17.66 -15.23 -26.53
CA LYS A 133 18.75 -16.22 -26.51
C LYS A 133 19.78 -15.97 -27.60
N ALA A 134 19.36 -15.72 -28.84
CA ALA A 134 20.28 -15.49 -29.97
C ALA A 134 21.16 -14.25 -29.76
N LEU A 135 20.60 -13.20 -29.15
CA LEU A 135 21.31 -11.97 -28.83
C LEU A 135 21.89 -11.96 -27.40
N ASN A 136 21.65 -12.98 -26.57
CA ASN A 136 22.06 -13.01 -25.15
C ASN A 136 21.63 -11.77 -24.34
N ILE A 137 20.43 -11.24 -24.61
CA ILE A 137 19.87 -10.06 -23.92
C ILE A 137 18.75 -10.48 -22.97
N LYS A 138 18.62 -9.80 -21.84
CA LYS A 138 17.44 -9.90 -20.96
C LYS A 138 16.34 -8.96 -21.45
N LEU A 139 15.34 -9.51 -22.15
CA LEU A 139 14.15 -8.77 -22.62
C LEU A 139 13.00 -8.77 -21.60
N TYR A 140 13.03 -9.68 -20.63
CA TYR A 140 12.05 -9.77 -19.57
C TYR A 140 12.62 -9.17 -18.28
N SER A 141 11.78 -8.46 -17.54
CA SER A 141 12.11 -7.90 -16.23
C SER A 141 11.05 -8.29 -15.22
N THR A 142 11.48 -8.57 -14.00
CA THR A 142 10.58 -8.74 -12.86
C THR A 142 9.80 -7.46 -12.62
N ILE A 143 8.47 -7.56 -12.57
CA ILE A 143 7.64 -6.42 -12.21
C ILE A 143 7.90 -6.11 -10.73
N MET A 144 8.39 -4.91 -10.43
CA MET A 144 8.14 -4.33 -9.12
C MET A 144 6.80 -3.61 -9.24
N PRO A 145 5.75 -4.00 -8.50
CA PRO A 145 4.51 -3.25 -8.52
C PRO A 145 4.82 -1.83 -8.03
N GLN A 146 4.79 -0.87 -8.94
CA GLN A 146 4.81 0.56 -8.65
C GLN A 146 3.42 0.90 -8.10
N ASN A 147 3.08 0.39 -6.92
CA ASN A 147 1.89 0.79 -6.18
C ASN A 147 2.17 2.14 -5.52
N ASP A 148 2.46 3.15 -6.34
CA ASP A 148 2.48 4.54 -5.91
C ASP A 148 1.02 5.00 -5.80
N ARG A 149 0.36 4.55 -4.74
CA ARG A 149 -0.87 5.19 -4.33
C ARG A 149 -0.48 6.59 -3.92
N VAL A 150 -0.69 7.55 -4.82
CA VAL A 150 -0.54 8.98 -4.52
C VAL A 150 -1.59 9.32 -3.48
N ILE A 151 -1.22 9.17 -2.21
CA ILE A 151 -1.95 9.74 -1.10
C ILE A 151 -1.68 11.23 -1.24
N LYS A 152 -2.65 11.98 -1.79
CA LYS A 152 -2.57 13.43 -1.72
C LYS A 152 -2.35 13.77 -0.26
N SER A 153 -1.21 14.37 0.06
CA SER A 153 -0.94 14.82 1.42
C SER A 153 -2.15 15.66 1.83
N LYS A 154 -2.66 15.39 3.04
CA LYS A 154 -3.75 16.19 3.59
C LYS A 154 -3.17 17.59 3.75
N GLU A 155 -3.34 18.43 2.72
CA GLU A 155 -3.20 19.87 2.86
C GLU A 155 -4.03 20.22 4.10
N ASN A 156 -3.49 21.09 4.95
CA ASN A 156 -4.23 21.64 6.08
C ASN A 156 -5.41 22.43 5.49
N LYS A 157 -6.48 21.73 5.13
CA LYS A 157 -7.76 22.33 4.84
C LYS A 157 -8.19 22.95 6.16
N GLU A 158 -8.08 24.26 6.22
CA GLU A 158 -8.79 25.06 7.18
C GLU A 158 -10.25 24.60 7.14
N MET A 159 -10.75 24.18 8.31
CA MET A 159 -12.12 23.69 8.44
C MET A 159 -13.04 24.78 7.91
N THR A 160 -13.86 24.46 6.90
CA THR A 160 -14.81 25.45 6.41
C THR A 160 -15.97 25.50 7.40
N MET A 161 -16.68 26.63 7.53
CA MET A 161 -17.88 26.73 8.39
C MET A 161 -18.90 25.59 8.16
N ALA A 162 -18.90 24.97 6.97
CA ALA A 162 -19.70 23.81 6.62
C ALA A 162 -19.27 22.49 7.30
N ASP A 163 -18.02 22.35 7.71
CA ASP A 163 -17.47 21.14 8.37
C ASP A 163 -17.71 21.14 9.89
N ALA A 164 -18.07 22.29 10.47
CA ALA A 164 -18.23 22.47 11.92
C ALA A 164 -19.61 22.04 12.47
N ASN A 165 -20.58 21.74 11.62
CA ASN A 165 -21.94 21.35 12.04
C ASN A 165 -22.06 19.83 12.23
N ILE A 166 -21.37 19.29 13.22
CA ILE A 166 -21.74 18.02 13.87
C ILE A 166 -21.79 18.30 15.39
N SER A 167 -22.74 19.14 15.79
CA SER A 167 -23.28 19.10 17.15
C SER A 167 -24.47 18.14 17.14
N GLN A 168 -24.34 17.10 17.95
CA GLN A 168 -25.32 16.07 18.26
C GLN A 168 -26.77 16.57 18.24
N ILE A 169 -27.50 16.20 17.20
CA ILE A 169 -28.86 15.71 17.36
C ILE A 169 -28.88 14.36 16.66
N ASP A 170 -28.87 13.30 17.47
CA ASP A 170 -29.23 11.96 17.05
C ASP A 170 -30.65 11.97 16.50
N ASN A 171 -30.78 12.26 15.23
CA ASN A 171 -31.83 11.66 14.43
C ASN A 171 -31.10 10.79 13.43
N ARG A 172 -30.99 9.49 13.77
CA ARG A 172 -30.76 8.46 12.76
C ARG A 172 -31.95 8.52 11.79
N THR A 173 -31.92 9.45 10.84
CA THR A 173 -32.70 9.29 9.63
C THR A 173 -32.09 8.06 8.99
N ASN A 174 -32.80 6.94 9.10
CA ASN A 174 -32.59 5.78 8.27
C ASN A 174 -32.65 6.27 6.82
N HIS A 175 -31.51 6.71 6.29
CA HIS A 175 -31.33 6.87 4.88
C HIS A 175 -31.44 5.47 4.33
N LYS A 176 -32.67 5.10 3.95
CA LYS A 176 -32.92 3.96 3.08
C LYS A 176 -31.90 4.12 1.98
N ASN A 177 -30.95 3.19 1.91
CA ASN A 177 -30.03 3.11 0.80
C ASN A 177 -30.90 3.08 -0.45
N ILE A 178 -31.05 4.22 -1.13
CA ILE A 178 -31.63 4.25 -2.45
C ILE A 178 -30.59 3.49 -3.25
N LYS A 179 -30.83 2.19 -3.43
CA LYS A 179 -30.05 1.35 -4.33
C LYS A 179 -30.04 2.12 -5.64
N LYS A 180 -28.95 2.83 -5.93
CA LYS A 180 -28.73 3.38 -7.27
C LYS A 180 -28.90 2.17 -8.18
N LYS A 181 -29.98 2.14 -8.97
CA LYS A 181 -30.21 1.08 -9.96
C LYS A 181 -28.97 1.07 -10.83
N LYS A 182 -28.03 0.17 -10.52
CA LYS A 182 -26.88 -0.07 -11.38
C LYS A 182 -27.48 -0.46 -12.72
N ARG A 183 -27.03 0.19 -13.78
CA ARG A 183 -27.42 -0.19 -15.13
C ARG A 183 -27.11 -1.67 -15.26
N LYS A 184 -28.12 -2.50 -15.54
CA LYS A 184 -27.90 -3.90 -15.90
C LYS A 184 -27.07 -3.84 -17.19
N LEU A 185 -25.82 -4.26 -17.12
CA LEU A 185 -25.00 -4.47 -18.31
C LEU A 185 -25.80 -5.41 -19.22
N GLY A 186 -26.12 -4.96 -20.44
CA GLY A 186 -26.78 -5.80 -21.45
C GLY A 186 -28.26 -5.54 -21.77
N VAL A 187 -28.78 -4.31 -21.64
CA VAL A 187 -30.02 -3.94 -22.37
C VAL A 187 -29.73 -2.71 -23.23
N SER A 188 -29.56 -2.95 -24.53
CA SER A 188 -29.58 -1.89 -25.53
C SER A 188 -30.92 -1.16 -25.46
N ARG A 189 -30.90 0.17 -25.53
CA ARG A 189 -32.12 0.92 -25.84
C ARG A 189 -32.47 0.55 -27.29
N SER A 190 -33.23 -0.52 -27.49
CA SER A 190 -33.97 -0.74 -28.73
C SER A 190 -35.10 0.30 -28.77
N GLY A 191 -34.72 1.56 -29.00
CA GLY A 191 -35.62 2.48 -29.66
C GLY A 191 -35.87 1.93 -31.06
N GLY A 192 -37.13 1.68 -31.41
CA GLY A 192 -37.49 1.19 -32.74
C GLY A 192 -36.86 2.06 -33.83
N ARG A 193 -36.27 1.43 -34.84
CA ARG A 193 -35.89 2.10 -36.10
C ARG A 193 -37.10 2.89 -36.57
N LYS A 194 -37.03 4.22 -36.58
CA LYS A 194 -37.97 5.03 -37.35
C LYS A 194 -37.83 4.59 -38.80
N ARG A 195 -38.88 3.96 -39.34
CA ARG A 195 -39.00 3.62 -40.75
C ARG A 195 -38.94 4.95 -41.52
N LYS A 196 -37.98 5.07 -42.44
CA LYS A 196 -37.93 6.17 -43.40
C LYS A 196 -39.21 6.06 -44.25
N LYS A 197 -40.08 7.07 -44.21
CA LYS A 197 -41.19 7.14 -45.19
C LYS A 197 -40.56 7.51 -46.53
N GLU A 198 -40.94 6.75 -47.56
CA GLU A 198 -40.72 7.09 -48.97
C GLU A 198 -41.44 8.41 -49.31
#